data_AF-A0A1G6YXR0-F1
#
_entry.id   AF-A0A1G6YXR0-F1
#
_cell.length_a   1.000
_cell.length_b   1.000
_cell.length_c   1.000
_cell.angle_alpha   90.00
_cell.angle_beta   90.00
_cell.angle_gamma   90.00
#
_symmetry.space_group_name_H-M   'P 1'
#
loop_
_entity.id
_entity.type
_entity.pdbx_description
1 polymer ?
#
loop_
_entity_poly.entity_id
_entity_poly.type
_entity_poly.pdbx_seq_one_letter_code
_entity_poly.pdbx_strand_id
1 'polypeptide(L)'
;MSPSLSEVEALVSQLAQKIDAPEEYLPTYGDSKDGGHPYIEIESGVLFYLAKERGQQTLYYIALDLDDLLYHIFKDVTFMIATKYELKNRVRGQSFRRILFIEQERLIGVLDEKWQARLQKKHEQILVDHPFNDNADERATYYKQLVKNHQYPGNEWSLACEKYPLPDKN
;
A
#
# COMPACT_ATOMS: atom_id res chain seq x y z
N MET A 1 29.31 -8.62 7.80
CA MET A 1 29.02 -7.76 8.97
C MET A 1 27.58 -7.35 8.84
N SER A 2 26.79 -7.41 9.91
CA SER A 2 25.42 -6.87 9.90
C SER A 2 25.49 -5.34 9.94
N PRO A 3 24.63 -4.63 9.21
CA PRO A 3 24.66 -3.17 9.18
C PRO A 3 24.26 -2.60 10.55
N SER A 4 24.75 -1.41 10.85
CA SER A 4 24.31 -0.57 11.96
C SER A 4 23.07 0.24 11.57
N LEU A 5 22.32 0.73 12.57
CA LEU A 5 21.15 1.59 12.31
C LEU A 5 21.51 2.84 11.50
N SER A 6 22.68 3.44 11.76
CA SER A 6 23.15 4.63 11.02
C SER A 6 23.46 4.31 9.56
N GLU A 7 23.99 3.12 9.25
CA GLU A 7 24.20 2.69 7.86
C GLU A 7 22.86 2.47 7.14
N VAL A 8 21.88 1.87 7.82
CA VAL A 8 20.52 1.72 7.27
C VAL A 8 19.88 3.08 7.03
N GLU A 9 19.94 3.99 8.00
CA GLU A 9 19.40 5.35 7.89
C GLU A 9 20.01 6.14 6.73
N ALA A 10 21.33 6.04 6.55
CA ALA A 10 22.02 6.68 5.43
C ALA A 10 21.54 6.13 4.07
N LEU A 11 21.37 4.81 3.95
CA LEU A 11 20.88 4.18 2.72
C LEU A 11 19.42 4.52 2.43
N VAL A 12 18.56 4.49 3.45
CA VAL A 12 17.16 4.91 3.32
C VAL A 12 17.10 6.36 2.88
N SER A 13 17.90 7.25 3.48
CA SER A 13 17.94 8.67 3.09
C SER A 13 18.37 8.87 1.64
N GLN A 14 19.39 8.14 1.18
CA GLN A 14 19.84 8.20 -0.21
C GLN A 14 18.77 7.73 -1.21
N LEU A 15 18.06 6.64 -0.91
CA LEU A 15 17.00 6.12 -1.75
C LEU A 15 15.76 7.04 -1.72
N ALA A 16 15.41 7.57 -0.56
CA ALA A 16 14.30 8.51 -0.39
C ALA A 16 14.45 9.76 -1.28
N GLN A 17 15.67 10.30 -1.37
CA GLN A 17 15.98 11.45 -2.23
C GLN A 17 15.72 11.17 -3.72
N LYS A 18 15.93 9.95 -4.21
CA LYS A 18 15.73 9.61 -5.63
C LYS A 18 14.27 9.70 -6.08
N ILE A 19 13.34 9.60 -5.14
CA ILE A 19 11.89 9.62 -5.40
C ILE A 19 11.19 10.78 -4.70
N ASP A 20 11.96 11.77 -4.22
CA ASP A 20 11.47 12.92 -3.45
C ASP A 20 10.53 12.50 -2.31
N ALA A 21 10.88 11.41 -1.60
CA ALA A 21 10.03 10.87 -0.54
C ALA A 21 9.98 11.85 0.66
N PRO A 22 8.77 12.21 1.12
CA PRO A 22 8.61 13.00 2.33
C PRO A 22 9.17 12.29 3.57
N GLU A 23 9.87 13.03 4.43
CA GLU A 23 10.51 12.50 5.63
C GLU A 23 9.49 11.85 6.57
N GLU A 24 8.25 12.34 6.62
CA GLU A 24 7.20 11.77 7.47
C GLU A 24 6.78 10.34 7.09
N TYR A 25 7.18 9.86 5.91
CA TYR A 25 6.93 8.49 5.46
C TYR A 25 8.06 7.52 5.78
N LEU A 26 9.23 8.04 6.14
CA LEU A 26 10.38 7.21 6.47
C LEU A 26 10.22 6.64 7.90
N PRO A 27 10.77 5.45 8.16
CA PRO A 27 10.75 4.87 9.49
C PRO A 27 11.66 5.65 10.45
N THR A 28 11.43 5.47 11.75
CA THR A 28 12.42 5.81 12.77
C THR A 28 13.42 4.67 13.01
N TYR A 29 14.53 4.96 13.70
CA TYR A 29 15.62 4.02 13.91
C TYR A 29 15.85 3.84 15.41
N GLY A 30 15.71 2.62 15.92
CA GLY A 30 15.90 2.26 17.33
C GLY A 30 14.73 2.60 18.26
N ASP A 31 13.80 3.47 17.85
CA ASP A 31 12.69 3.92 18.68
C ASP A 31 11.35 3.90 17.94
N SER A 32 10.27 3.55 18.65
CA SER A 32 8.90 3.56 18.15
C SER A 32 8.19 4.88 18.47
N LYS A 33 7.57 5.52 17.47
CA LYS A 33 6.63 6.64 17.66
C LYS A 33 5.20 6.20 17.99
N ASP A 34 4.92 4.90 17.98
CA ASP A 34 3.56 4.33 18.05
C ASP A 34 2.69 4.88 16.88
N GLY A 35 1.35 4.78 16.96
CA GLY A 35 0.42 5.31 15.95
C GLY A 35 0.50 4.62 14.58
N GLY A 36 1.05 3.40 14.54
CA GLY A 36 1.34 2.66 13.32
C GLY A 36 2.55 3.17 12.55
N HIS A 37 3.32 4.12 13.08
CA HIS A 37 4.52 4.63 12.41
C HIS A 37 5.62 3.56 12.44
N PRO A 38 6.21 3.24 11.27
CA PRO A 38 7.19 2.18 11.20
C PRO A 38 8.52 2.59 11.85
N TYR A 39 9.24 1.61 12.36
CA TYR A 39 10.57 1.79 12.92
C TYR A 39 11.45 0.55 12.70
N ILE A 40 12.76 0.75 12.78
CA ILE A 40 13.77 -0.29 12.54
C ILE A 40 14.51 -0.60 13.83
N GLU A 41 14.67 -1.89 14.12
CA GLU A 41 15.55 -2.38 15.19
C GLU A 41 16.57 -3.35 14.60
N ILE A 42 17.77 -3.38 15.19
CA ILE A 42 18.81 -4.34 14.85
C ILE A 42 19.28 -5.01 16.14
N GLU A 43 18.98 -6.29 16.29
CA GLU A 43 19.35 -7.06 17.47
C GLU A 43 20.16 -8.29 17.08
N SER A 44 21.36 -8.44 17.65
CA SER A 44 22.26 -9.58 17.36
C SER A 44 22.48 -9.82 15.85
N GLY A 45 22.46 -8.74 15.06
CA GLY A 45 22.63 -8.78 13.61
C GLY A 45 21.37 -9.13 12.80
N VAL A 46 20.22 -9.31 13.45
CA VAL A 46 18.90 -9.51 12.84
C VAL A 46 18.25 -8.16 12.58
N LEU A 47 17.64 -8.00 11.41
CA LEU A 47 17.02 -6.77 10.95
C LEU A 47 15.50 -6.84 11.12
N PHE A 48 14.95 -5.93 11.92
CA PHE A 48 13.51 -5.86 12.18
C PHE A 48 12.90 -4.62 11.57
N TYR A 49 11.75 -4.79 10.91
CA TYR A 49 10.89 -3.71 10.45
C TYR A 49 9.52 -3.83 11.12
N LEU A 50 9.22 -2.83 11.94
CA LEU A 50 8.24 -2.94 13.03
C LEU A 50 7.28 -1.76 13.00
N ALA A 51 6.09 -1.92 13.57
CA ALA A 51 5.19 -0.82 13.89
C ALA A 51 4.30 -1.20 15.07
N LYS A 52 3.90 -0.19 15.86
CA LYS A 52 3.00 -0.33 17.01
C LYS A 52 1.84 0.64 16.87
N GLU A 53 0.64 0.22 17.24
CA GLU A 53 -0.53 1.07 17.37
C GLU A 53 -1.19 0.84 18.75
N ARG A 54 -1.27 1.90 19.56
CA ARG A 54 -1.79 1.88 20.93
C ARG A 54 -1.09 0.84 21.79
N GLY A 55 0.25 0.79 21.69
CA GLY A 55 1.10 -0.18 22.38
C GLY A 55 1.03 -1.61 21.86
N GLN A 56 0.22 -1.92 20.84
CA GLN A 56 0.13 -3.24 20.24
C GLN A 56 0.93 -3.32 18.95
N GLN A 57 1.70 -4.39 18.77
CA GLN A 57 2.44 -4.60 17.53
C GLN A 57 1.48 -4.80 16.36
N THR A 58 1.52 -3.92 15.36
CA THR A 58 0.69 -4.00 14.14
C THR A 58 1.47 -4.49 12.93
N LEU A 59 2.80 -4.31 12.95
CA LEU A 59 3.71 -4.84 11.96
C LEU A 59 4.88 -5.51 12.67
N TYR A 60 5.16 -6.75 12.31
CA TYR A 60 6.35 -7.47 12.75
C TYR A 60 6.95 -8.19 11.56
N TYR A 61 8.08 -7.69 11.08
CA TYR A 61 8.78 -8.27 9.94
C TYR A 61 10.26 -8.45 10.26
N ILE A 62 10.77 -9.66 9.98
CA ILE A 62 12.20 -9.98 10.08
C ILE A 62 12.72 -10.04 8.65
N ALA A 63 13.60 -9.12 8.30
CA ALA A 63 14.20 -9.07 6.98
C ALA A 63 15.31 -10.12 6.83
N LEU A 64 15.40 -10.72 5.65
CA LEU A 64 16.40 -11.75 5.35
C LEU A 64 17.82 -11.16 5.26
N ASP A 65 17.90 -9.97 4.69
CA ASP A 65 19.11 -9.19 4.54
C ASP A 65 18.76 -7.69 4.38
N LEU A 66 19.77 -6.88 4.11
CA LEU A 66 19.60 -5.44 3.94
C LEU A 66 18.78 -5.08 2.69
N ASP A 67 18.92 -5.82 1.59
CA ASP A 67 18.15 -5.56 0.36
C ASP A 67 16.66 -5.79 0.60
N ASP A 68 16.33 -6.89 1.28
CA ASP A 68 14.96 -7.23 1.64
C ASP A 68 14.35 -6.24 2.63
N LEU A 69 15.13 -5.75 3.61
CA LEU A 69 14.70 -4.67 4.51
C LEU A 69 14.34 -3.41 3.72
N LEU A 70 15.24 -2.96 2.83
CA LEU A 70 15.03 -1.75 2.05
C LEU A 70 13.85 -1.89 1.10
N TYR A 71 13.67 -3.05 0.46
CA TYR A 71 12.47 -3.34 -0.32
C TYR A 71 11.19 -3.16 0.51
N HIS A 72 11.15 -3.68 1.73
CA HIS A 72 9.96 -3.59 2.59
C HIS A 72 9.66 -2.15 3.02
N ILE A 73 10.68 -1.37 3.38
CA ILE A 73 10.54 0.06 3.67
C ILE A 73 9.99 0.79 2.46
N PHE A 74 10.63 0.64 1.30
CA PHE A 74 10.27 1.41 0.11
C PHE A 74 8.98 0.95 -0.54
N LYS A 75 8.58 -0.31 -0.38
CA LYS A 75 7.22 -0.76 -0.72
C LYS A 75 6.16 0.06 0.02
N ASP A 76 6.36 0.36 1.30
CA ASP A 76 5.40 1.15 2.10
C ASP A 76 5.51 2.65 1.80
N VAL A 77 6.73 3.20 1.71
CA VAL A 77 6.96 4.61 1.35
C VAL A 77 6.34 4.94 -0.01
N THR A 78 6.62 4.13 -1.03
CA THR A 78 6.08 4.33 -2.38
C THR A 78 4.55 4.16 -2.40
N PHE A 79 3.98 3.28 -1.59
CA PHE A 79 2.52 3.14 -1.45
C PHE A 79 1.88 4.43 -0.92
N MET A 80 2.49 5.07 0.10
CA MET A 80 2.00 6.32 0.67
C MET A 80 2.04 7.47 -0.35
N ILE A 81 3.13 7.58 -1.11
CA ILE A 81 3.27 8.56 -2.19
C ILE A 81 2.25 8.30 -3.30
N ALA A 82 2.15 7.05 -3.78
CA ALA A 82 1.22 6.66 -4.83
C ALA A 82 -0.24 6.87 -4.44
N THR A 83 -0.59 6.68 -3.15
CA THR A 83 -1.93 6.98 -2.63
C THR A 83 -2.23 8.48 -2.71
N LYS A 84 -1.30 9.35 -2.30
CA LYS A 84 -1.46 10.81 -2.45
C LYS A 84 -1.58 11.20 -3.93
N TYR A 85 -0.83 10.55 -4.82
CA TYR A 85 -0.90 10.79 -6.26
C TYR A 85 -2.25 10.36 -6.84
N GLU A 86 -2.73 9.17 -6.50
CA GLU A 86 -4.04 8.67 -6.92
C GLU A 86 -5.15 9.64 -6.51
N LEU A 87 -5.16 10.08 -5.25
CA LEU A 87 -6.18 11.00 -4.75
C LEU A 87 -6.27 12.30 -5.56
N LYS A 88 -5.12 12.82 -6.03
CA LYS A 88 -5.05 14.04 -6.84
C LYS A 88 -5.45 13.82 -8.30
N ASN A 89 -5.29 12.59 -8.81
CA ASN A 89 -5.50 12.24 -10.22
C ASN A 89 -6.71 11.31 -10.42
N ARG A 90 -7.56 11.17 -9.40
CA ARG A 90 -8.65 10.20 -9.38
C ARG A 90 -9.60 10.40 -10.55
N VAL A 91 -9.88 9.31 -11.25
CA VAL A 91 -10.90 9.25 -12.30
C VAL A 91 -12.16 8.61 -11.72
N ARG A 92 -13.29 9.31 -11.84
CA ARG A 92 -14.59 8.79 -11.37
C ARG A 92 -15.00 7.56 -12.19
N GLY A 93 -15.54 6.54 -11.50
CA GLY A 93 -15.95 5.28 -12.13
C GLY A 93 -14.75 4.42 -12.56
N GLN A 94 -13.58 4.66 -11.95
CA GLN A 94 -12.39 3.85 -12.13
C GLN A 94 -11.91 3.35 -10.77
N SER A 95 -11.49 2.09 -10.69
CA SER A 95 -10.83 1.56 -9.51
C SER A 95 -9.55 2.33 -9.24
N PHE A 96 -9.47 2.97 -8.07
CA PHE A 96 -8.31 3.75 -7.63
C PHE A 96 -6.98 2.99 -7.77
N ARG A 97 -7.02 1.66 -7.59
CA ARG A 97 -5.85 0.77 -7.71
C ARG A 97 -5.19 0.85 -9.08
N ARG A 98 -5.90 1.22 -10.15
CA ARG A 98 -5.30 1.37 -11.49
C ARG A 98 -4.24 2.47 -11.51
N ILE A 99 -4.54 3.64 -10.94
CA ILE A 99 -3.60 4.75 -10.86
C ILE A 99 -2.55 4.48 -9.79
N LEU A 100 -2.97 3.98 -8.63
CA LEU A 100 -2.09 3.71 -7.50
C LEU A 100 -1.00 2.70 -7.86
N PHE A 101 -1.35 1.55 -8.44
CA PHE A 101 -0.38 0.49 -8.75
C PHE A 101 0.63 0.96 -9.79
N ILE A 102 0.19 1.61 -10.86
CA ILE A 102 1.09 2.17 -11.89
C ILE A 102 2.10 3.14 -11.26
N GLU A 103 1.62 4.07 -10.42
CA GLU A 103 2.52 5.05 -9.81
C GLU A 103 3.47 4.42 -8.79
N GLN A 104 2.99 3.48 -7.97
CA GLN A 104 3.83 2.80 -7.01
C GLN A 104 4.93 1.98 -7.69
N GLU A 105 4.59 1.25 -8.76
CA GLU A 105 5.54 0.47 -9.56
C GLU A 105 6.58 1.37 -10.23
N ARG A 106 6.15 2.52 -10.75
CA ARG A 106 7.07 3.52 -11.32
C ARG A 106 8.06 4.02 -10.26
N LEU A 107 7.57 4.41 -9.08
CA LEU A 107 8.40 4.93 -8.00
C LEU A 107 9.42 3.89 -7.50
N ILE A 108 8.97 2.66 -7.25
CA ILE A 108 9.88 1.61 -6.77
C ILE A 108 10.89 1.20 -7.84
N GLY A 109 10.52 1.26 -9.13
CA GLY A 109 11.43 0.99 -10.26
C GLY A 109 12.52 2.04 -10.45
N VAL A 110 12.30 3.29 -10.02
CA VAL A 110 13.37 4.31 -9.94
C VAL A 110 14.44 3.90 -8.92
N LEU A 111 14.08 3.12 -7.90
CA LEU A 111 15.00 2.66 -6.87
C LEU A 111 15.74 1.39 -7.29
N ASP A 112 15.00 0.37 -7.75
CA ASP A 112 15.54 -0.91 -8.21
C ASP A 112 14.52 -1.67 -9.10
N GLU A 113 14.96 -2.09 -10.29
CA GLU A 113 14.11 -2.82 -11.26
C GLU A 113 13.65 -4.20 -10.74
N LYS A 114 14.44 -4.89 -9.92
CA LYS A 114 14.06 -6.17 -9.31
C LYS A 114 12.97 -5.96 -8.27
N TRP A 115 13.02 -4.85 -7.53
CA TRP A 115 11.97 -4.49 -6.58
C TRP A 115 10.67 -4.15 -7.31
N GLN A 116 10.74 -3.48 -8.46
CA GLN A 116 9.58 -3.26 -9.33
C GLN A 116 8.96 -4.57 -9.79
N ALA A 117 9.77 -5.49 -10.33
CA ALA A 117 9.27 -6.80 -10.77
C ALA A 117 8.64 -7.60 -9.61
N ARG A 118 9.25 -7.55 -8.42
CA ARG A 118 8.71 -8.17 -7.19
C ARG A 118 7.35 -7.56 -6.80
N LEU A 119 7.20 -6.24 -6.90
CA LEU A 119 5.94 -5.54 -6.59
C LEU A 119 4.86 -5.80 -7.64
N GLN A 120 5.19 -5.77 -8.92
CA GLN A 120 4.29 -6.05 -10.03
C GLN A 120 3.64 -7.42 -9.89
N LYS A 121 4.45 -8.45 -9.65
CA LYS A 121 3.95 -9.81 -9.41
C LYS A 121 2.98 -9.87 -8.23
N LYS A 122 3.21 -9.07 -7.18
CA LYS A 122 2.29 -8.97 -6.03
C LYS A 122 0.99 -8.28 -6.41
N HIS A 123 1.04 -7.20 -7.19
CA HIS A 123 -0.16 -6.52 -7.69
C HIS A 123 -0.98 -7.42 -8.60
N GLU A 124 -0.33 -8.14 -9.53
CA GLU A 124 -0.96 -9.14 -10.39
C GLU A 124 -1.69 -10.21 -9.56
N GLN A 125 -1.02 -10.77 -8.55
CA GLN A 125 -1.65 -11.75 -7.65
C GLN A 125 -2.87 -11.16 -6.92
N ILE A 126 -2.77 -9.93 -6.41
CA ILE A 126 -3.91 -9.23 -5.80
C ILE A 126 -5.06 -9.07 -6.80
N LEU A 127 -4.77 -8.85 -8.08
CA LEU A 127 -5.79 -8.68 -9.12
C LEU A 127 -6.38 -9.99 -9.63
N VAL A 128 -5.71 -11.12 -9.42
CA VAL A 128 -6.32 -12.45 -9.59
C VAL A 128 -7.41 -12.64 -8.54
N ASP A 129 -7.10 -12.41 -7.26
CA ASP A 129 -8.03 -12.65 -6.16
C ASP A 129 -9.08 -11.54 -6.01
N HIS A 130 -8.70 -10.31 -6.34
CA HIS A 130 -9.50 -9.09 -6.21
C HIS A 130 -9.36 -8.20 -7.46
N PRO A 131 -10.01 -8.56 -8.58
CA PRO A 131 -9.93 -7.81 -9.83
C PRO A 131 -10.37 -6.35 -9.68
N PHE A 132 -10.00 -5.50 -10.64
CA PHE A 132 -10.44 -4.11 -10.65
C PHE A 132 -11.96 -4.01 -10.67
N ASN A 133 -12.51 -3.12 -9.85
CA ASN A 133 -13.94 -2.93 -9.69
C ASN A 133 -14.29 -1.48 -9.99
N ASP A 134 -14.39 -1.16 -11.27
CA ASP A 134 -14.63 0.20 -11.76
C ASP A 134 -16.06 0.67 -11.43
N ASN A 135 -16.98 -0.27 -11.20
CA ASN A 135 -18.39 -0.01 -10.87
C ASN A 135 -18.69 0.14 -9.37
N ALA A 136 -17.67 0.08 -8.50
CA ALA A 136 -17.89 -0.02 -7.06
C ALA A 136 -18.64 1.17 -6.47
N ASP A 137 -18.26 2.38 -6.88
CA ASP A 137 -18.84 3.62 -6.36
C ASP A 137 -20.26 3.85 -6.88
N GLU A 138 -20.49 3.59 -8.18
CA GLU A 138 -21.81 3.64 -8.80
C GLU A 138 -22.76 2.65 -8.15
N ARG A 139 -22.31 1.40 -7.94
CA ARG A 139 -23.09 0.35 -7.28
C ARG A 139 -23.46 0.77 -5.86
N ALA A 140 -22.49 1.22 -5.06
CA ALA A 140 -22.74 1.66 -3.69
C ALA A 140 -23.70 2.86 -3.61
N THR A 141 -23.57 3.80 -4.55
CA THR A 141 -24.45 4.97 -4.64
C THR A 141 -25.88 4.56 -4.99
N TYR A 142 -26.06 3.69 -5.98
CA TYR A 142 -27.37 3.22 -6.39
C TYR A 142 -28.05 2.35 -5.31
N TYR A 143 -27.28 1.49 -4.64
CA TYR A 143 -27.77 0.76 -3.46
C TYR A 143 -28.34 1.71 -2.39
N LYS A 144 -27.61 2.78 -2.02
CA LYS A 144 -28.09 3.77 -1.04
C LYS A 144 -29.37 4.48 -1.49
N GLN A 145 -29.53 4.73 -2.80
CA GLN A 145 -30.75 5.32 -3.36
C GLN A 145 -31.94 4.37 -3.21
N LEU A 146 -31.77 3.08 -3.52
CA LEU A 146 -32.83 2.07 -3.40
C LEU A 146 -33.30 1.93 -1.94
N VAL A 147 -32.36 1.86 -1.00
CA VAL A 147 -32.66 1.78 0.44
C VAL A 147 -33.44 3.01 0.92
N LYS A 148 -32.99 4.22 0.54
CA LYS A 148 -33.64 5.47 0.95
C LYS A 148 -35.07 5.59 0.42
N ASN A 149 -35.32 5.08 -0.78
CA ASN A 149 -36.63 5.17 -1.42
C ASN A 149 -37.61 4.09 -0.93
N HIS A 150 -37.20 3.20 -0.01
CA HIS A 150 -37.97 2.02 0.44
C HIS A 150 -38.56 1.21 -0.71
N GLN A 151 -37.87 1.21 -1.86
CA GLN A 151 -38.48 0.77 -3.11
C GLN A 151 -38.61 -0.76 -3.13
N TYR A 152 -37.75 -1.50 -2.40
CA TYR A 152 -37.74 -2.95 -2.35
C TYR A 152 -37.07 -3.50 -1.08
N PRO A 153 -37.78 -3.70 0.04
CA PRO A 153 -37.13 -4.15 1.28
C PRO A 153 -36.48 -5.53 1.10
N GLY A 154 -35.14 -5.57 1.11
CA GLY A 154 -34.34 -6.80 1.22
C GLY A 154 -33.67 -7.31 -0.05
N ASN A 155 -33.83 -6.67 -1.22
CA ASN A 155 -33.16 -7.08 -2.47
C ASN A 155 -32.30 -5.96 -3.13
N GLU A 156 -32.13 -4.83 -2.44
CA GLU A 156 -31.54 -3.62 -3.00
C GLU A 156 -30.10 -3.85 -3.49
N TRP A 157 -29.35 -4.69 -2.78
CA TRP A 157 -27.99 -5.04 -3.19
C TRP A 157 -27.95 -5.85 -4.49
N SER A 158 -28.86 -6.83 -4.64
CA SER A 158 -28.94 -7.63 -5.86
C SER A 158 -29.27 -6.76 -7.06
N LEU A 159 -30.25 -5.86 -6.94
CA LEU A 159 -30.60 -4.88 -7.99
C LEU A 159 -29.42 -3.95 -8.32
N ALA A 160 -28.62 -3.58 -7.32
CA ALA A 160 -27.44 -2.77 -7.54
C ALA A 160 -26.34 -3.54 -8.28
N CYS A 161 -26.13 -4.82 -7.96
CA CYS A 161 -25.23 -5.71 -8.69
C CYS A 161 -25.73 -6.01 -10.11
N GLU A 162 -27.03 -6.11 -10.35
CA GLU A 162 -27.58 -6.29 -11.71
C GLU A 162 -27.31 -5.08 -12.59
N LYS A 163 -27.50 -3.87 -12.06
CA LYS A 163 -27.25 -2.63 -12.81
C LYS A 163 -25.76 -2.31 -12.95
N TYR A 164 -24.98 -2.60 -11.92
CA TYR A 164 -23.54 -2.32 -11.84
C TYR A 164 -22.81 -3.59 -11.38
N PRO A 165 -22.50 -4.51 -12.33
CA PRO A 165 -21.95 -5.82 -12.01
C PRO A 165 -20.70 -5.80 -11.15
N LEU A 166 -20.58 -6.85 -10.33
CA LEU A 166 -19.31 -7.21 -9.70
C LEU A 166 -18.28 -7.54 -10.80
N PRO A 167 -16.98 -7.35 -10.52
CA PRO A 167 -15.96 -7.67 -11.50
C PRO A 167 -15.90 -9.19 -11.71
N ASP A 168 -15.64 -9.58 -12.95
CA ASP A 168 -15.38 -10.98 -13.28
C ASP A 168 -14.10 -11.44 -12.58
N LYS A 169 -14.12 -12.66 -12.03
CA LYS A 169 -12.89 -13.28 -11.53
C LYS A 169 -12.02 -13.66 -12.73
N ASN A 170 -10.75 -13.26 -12.69
CA ASN A 170 -9.75 -13.62 -13.69
C ASN A 170 -9.42 -15.12 -13.65
#